data_AF-A9LGR7-F1
#
_entry.id   AF-A9LGR7-F1
#
_cell.length_a   1.000
_cell.length_b   1.000
_cell.length_c   1.000
_cell.angle_alpha   90.00
_cell.angle_beta   90.00
_cell.angle_gamma   90.00
#
_symmetry.space_group_name_H-M   'P 1'
#
loop_
_entity.id
_entity.type
_entity.pdbx_description
1 polymer ?
#
loop_
_entity_poly.entity_id
_entity_poly.type
_entity_poly.pdbx_seq_one_letter_code
_entity_poly.pdbx_strand_id
1 'polypeptide(L)'
;MRDPYWAAFLAWLWPGAGHFYQRRYGKGFLFMICILSIFIFGMCLGRGRVVYASFDRGDFRWQYVCQLSAGLVALPAIVQAIKTKDGGDPFFILCQRYPEGSGMGKSFTKIPPDIVDSGMGMPKNTYKDGFMAPPAGPIDQNEVDVLGMWHFEMEHMFEMGTLYCVIAGLLNLLAIYDAFTGPAIMTAEQKEKAEAKKKKKSSTSNDI
;
A
#
# COMPACT_ATOMS: atom_id res chain seq x y z
N MET A 1 11.22 -5.65 29.93
CA MET A 1 10.95 -4.52 29.01
C MET A 1 11.17 -5.08 27.64
N ARG A 2 10.14 -5.23 26.81
CA ARG A 2 10.31 -5.86 25.49
C ARG A 2 10.85 -4.82 24.52
N ASP A 3 11.81 -5.20 23.69
CA ASP A 3 12.60 -4.27 22.90
C ASP A 3 11.71 -3.40 21.98
N PRO A 4 11.80 -2.06 22.09
CA PRO A 4 10.98 -1.15 21.30
C PRO A 4 11.24 -1.26 19.79
N TYR A 5 12.45 -1.70 19.41
CA TYR A 5 12.82 -1.95 18.02
C TYR A 5 11.98 -3.05 17.36
N TRP A 6 11.73 -4.16 18.08
CA TRP A 6 10.88 -5.24 17.59
C TRP A 6 9.41 -4.82 17.50
N ALA A 7 8.93 -3.96 18.41
CA ALA A 7 7.57 -3.42 18.35
C ALA A 7 7.36 -2.54 17.11
N ALA A 8 8.35 -1.69 16.77
CA ALA A 8 8.31 -0.83 15.60
C ALA A 8 8.39 -1.65 14.30
N PHE A 9 9.28 -2.65 14.23
CA PHE A 9 9.37 -3.53 13.07
C PHE A 9 8.08 -4.35 12.85
N LEU A 10 7.48 -4.86 13.93
CA LEU A 10 6.21 -5.57 13.84
C LEU A 10 5.05 -4.65 13.42
N ALA A 11 4.99 -3.42 13.96
CA ALA A 11 4.01 -2.42 13.52
C ALA A 11 4.16 -2.03 12.05
N TRP A 12 5.40 -2.00 11.55
CA TRP A 12 5.69 -1.78 10.13
C TRP A 12 5.26 -2.98 9.29
N LEU A 13 5.51 -4.21 9.73
CA LEU A 13 5.15 -5.42 8.99
C LEU A 13 3.63 -5.60 8.87
N TRP A 14 2.90 -5.33 9.95
CA TRP A 14 1.44 -5.45 9.98
C TRP A 14 0.80 -4.27 10.74
N PRO A 15 -0.13 -3.53 10.12
CA PRO A 15 -0.80 -2.40 10.77
C PRO A 15 -1.39 -2.81 12.13
N GLY A 16 -0.93 -2.18 13.20
CA GLY A 16 -1.37 -2.44 14.58
C GLY A 16 -0.60 -3.52 15.35
N ALA A 17 0.27 -4.33 14.74
CA ALA A 17 0.98 -5.43 15.40
C ALA A 17 1.97 -4.99 16.50
N GLY A 18 2.55 -3.78 16.43
CA GLY A 18 3.40 -3.26 17.50
C GLY A 18 2.64 -3.03 18.82
N HIS A 19 1.35 -2.68 18.76
CA HIS A 19 0.52 -2.51 19.96
C HIS A 19 0.07 -3.85 20.55
N PHE A 20 -0.11 -4.87 19.71
CA PHE A 20 -0.30 -6.26 20.16
C PHE A 20 0.93 -6.76 20.93
N TYR A 21 2.13 -6.45 20.46
CA TYR A 21 3.39 -6.82 21.15
C TYR A 21 3.52 -6.17 22.54
N GLN A 22 2.97 -4.97 22.72
CA GLN A 22 2.89 -4.25 23.99
C GLN A 22 1.68 -4.65 24.87
N ARG A 23 0.89 -5.66 24.48
CA ARG A 23 -0.37 -6.11 25.15
C ARG A 23 -1.42 -5.00 25.34
N ARG A 24 -1.42 -3.98 24.46
CA ARG A 24 -2.41 -2.89 24.45
C ARG A 24 -3.41 -3.09 23.31
N TYR A 25 -4.22 -4.14 23.43
CA TYR A 25 -5.09 -4.64 22.37
C TYR A 25 -6.08 -3.60 21.83
N GLY A 26 -6.67 -2.76 22.70
CA GLY A 26 -7.66 -1.76 22.25
C GLY A 26 -7.11 -0.77 21.23
N LYS A 27 -5.90 -0.25 21.45
CA LYS A 27 -5.24 0.65 20.50
C LYS A 27 -4.81 -0.08 19.22
N GLY A 28 -4.29 -1.30 19.37
CA GLY A 28 -3.89 -2.14 18.22
C GLY A 28 -5.05 -2.41 17.26
N PHE A 29 -6.21 -2.80 17.78
CA PHE A 29 -7.41 -3.02 16.97
C PHE A 29 -7.91 -1.75 16.29
N LEU A 30 -7.91 -0.61 16.99
CA LEU A 30 -8.34 0.66 16.40
C LEU A 30 -7.47 1.05 15.20
N PHE A 31 -6.14 1.03 15.36
CA PHE A 31 -5.23 1.35 14.26
C PHE A 31 -5.32 0.31 13.13
N MET A 32 -5.38 -0.98 13.45
CA MET A 32 -5.52 -2.04 12.47
C MET A 32 -6.79 -1.88 11.62
N ILE A 33 -7.96 -1.71 12.25
CA ILE A 33 -9.25 -1.58 11.54
C ILE A 33 -9.28 -0.28 10.75
N CYS A 34 -8.86 0.84 11.35
CA CYS A 34 -8.88 2.14 10.69
C CYS A 34 -7.95 2.17 9.47
N ILE A 35 -6.70 1.75 9.62
CA ILE A 35 -5.71 1.79 8.53
C ILE A 35 -6.08 0.81 7.43
N LEU A 36 -6.45 -0.44 7.77
CA LEU A 36 -6.82 -1.44 6.77
C LEU A 36 -8.11 -1.06 6.03
N SER A 37 -9.12 -0.51 6.71
CA SER A 37 -10.36 -0.10 6.04
C SER A 37 -10.13 1.04 5.05
N ILE A 38 -9.35 2.07 5.42
CA ILE A 38 -8.99 3.17 4.51
C ILE A 38 -8.15 2.64 3.33
N PHE A 39 -7.19 1.75 3.60
CA PHE A 39 -6.35 1.18 2.56
C PHE A 39 -7.15 0.33 1.57
N ILE A 40 -8.01 -0.58 2.07
CA ILE A 40 -8.87 -1.42 1.25
C ILE A 40 -9.85 -0.55 0.45
N PHE A 41 -10.42 0.48 1.07
CA PHE A 41 -11.30 1.41 0.38
C PHE A 41 -10.59 2.14 -0.77
N GLY A 42 -9.38 2.66 -0.53
CA GLY A 42 -8.55 3.25 -1.58
C GLY A 42 -8.23 2.29 -2.72
N MET A 43 -7.86 1.05 -2.37
CA MET A 43 -7.63 -0.03 -3.34
C MET A 43 -8.89 -0.36 -4.18
N CYS A 44 -10.06 -0.40 -3.55
CA CYS A 44 -11.33 -0.65 -4.24
C CYS A 44 -11.66 0.47 -5.24
N LEU A 45 -11.47 1.74 -4.86
CA LEU A 45 -11.67 2.89 -5.77
C LEU A 45 -10.73 2.82 -6.97
N GLY A 46 -9.48 2.43 -6.74
CA GLY A 46 -8.46 2.26 -7.76
C GLY A 46 -8.52 0.95 -8.56
N ARG A 47 -9.54 0.11 -8.34
CA ARG A 47 -9.64 -1.26 -8.90
C ARG A 47 -8.36 -2.10 -8.74
N GLY A 48 -7.63 -1.88 -7.65
CA GLY A 48 -6.36 -2.55 -7.35
C GLY A 48 -5.14 -2.03 -8.12
N ARG A 49 -5.26 -0.94 -8.88
CA ARG A 49 -4.17 -0.36 -9.69
C ARG A 49 -3.56 0.92 -9.11
N VAL A 50 -4.12 1.45 -8.02
CA VAL A 50 -3.62 2.69 -7.39
C VAL A 50 -2.34 2.50 -6.57
N VAL A 51 -2.00 1.26 -6.23
CA VAL A 51 -0.79 0.91 -5.48
C VAL A 51 0.12 0.06 -6.37
N TYR A 52 0.94 0.70 -7.20
CA TYR A 52 2.07 0.10 -7.91
C TYR A 52 3.39 0.79 -7.55
N ALA A 53 4.49 0.06 -7.69
CA ALA A 53 5.83 0.61 -7.54
C ALA A 53 6.39 0.90 -8.93
N SER A 54 6.71 2.17 -9.21
CA SER A 54 7.42 2.58 -10.42
C SER A 54 8.55 3.52 -10.01
N PHE A 55 9.77 3.16 -10.40
CA PHE A 55 11.00 3.87 -10.05
C PHE A 55 11.80 4.27 -11.30
N ASP A 56 11.17 4.22 -12.47
CA ASP A 56 11.81 4.59 -13.72
C ASP A 56 11.86 6.12 -13.87
N ARG A 57 12.88 6.62 -14.59
CA ARG A 57 13.10 8.07 -14.74
C ARG A 57 11.95 8.80 -15.45
N GLY A 58 11.11 8.08 -16.19
CA GLY A 58 9.91 8.60 -16.86
C GLY A 58 8.66 8.61 -15.97
N ASP A 59 8.62 7.81 -14.90
CA ASP A 59 7.44 7.64 -14.04
C ASP A 59 7.87 7.35 -12.60
N PHE A 60 8.42 8.37 -11.93
CA PHE A 60 8.81 8.24 -10.53
C PHE A 60 7.60 8.44 -9.62
N ARG A 61 7.09 7.32 -9.08
CA ARG A 61 5.86 7.34 -8.27
C ARG A 61 6.14 7.51 -6.79
N TRP A 62 6.40 8.75 -6.39
CA TRP A 62 6.71 9.13 -5.01
C TRP A 62 5.61 8.72 -4.00
N GLN A 63 4.35 8.63 -4.43
CA GLN A 63 3.22 8.20 -3.61
C GLN A 63 3.42 6.79 -3.05
N TYR A 64 4.12 5.93 -3.79
CA TYR A 64 4.40 4.56 -3.36
C TYR A 64 5.27 4.50 -2.10
N VAL A 65 6.17 5.47 -1.91
CA VAL A 65 7.03 5.53 -0.71
C VAL A 65 6.19 5.68 0.56
N CYS A 66 5.13 6.49 0.50
CA CYS A 66 4.17 6.61 1.59
C CYS A 66 3.34 5.34 1.74
N GLN A 67 2.89 4.73 0.64
CA GLN A 67 2.10 3.49 0.66
C GLN A 67 2.89 2.29 1.21
N LEU A 68 4.22 2.26 1.01
CA LEU A 68 5.11 1.22 1.55
C LEU A 68 5.06 1.16 3.08
N SER A 69 4.81 2.29 3.73
CA SER A 69 4.66 2.33 5.18
C SER A 69 3.38 1.65 5.67
N ALA A 70 2.40 1.33 4.81
CA ALA A 70 1.23 0.50 5.16
C ALA A 70 1.59 -1.00 5.37
N GLY A 71 2.86 -1.36 5.23
CA GLY A 71 3.40 -2.68 5.58
C GLY A 71 3.24 -3.73 4.49
N LEU A 72 2.97 -4.98 4.89
CA LEU A 72 2.90 -6.13 3.99
C LEU A 72 1.90 -5.94 2.84
N VAL A 73 0.84 -5.15 3.06
CA VAL A 73 -0.24 -4.93 2.09
C VAL A 73 0.26 -4.23 0.82
N ALA A 74 1.34 -3.44 0.91
CA ALA A 74 1.93 -2.74 -0.24
C ALA A 74 3.05 -3.53 -0.94
N LEU A 75 3.56 -4.62 -0.36
CA LEU A 75 4.68 -5.40 -0.93
C LEU A 75 4.39 -6.12 -2.25
N PRO A 76 3.16 -6.61 -2.52
CA PRO A 76 2.85 -7.20 -3.83
C PRO A 76 3.19 -6.28 -4.99
N ALA A 77 3.10 -4.95 -4.80
CA ALA A 77 3.48 -3.97 -5.81
C ALA A 77 4.98 -3.99 -6.16
N ILE A 78 5.89 -4.12 -5.18
CA ILE A 78 7.33 -4.24 -5.45
C ILE A 78 7.62 -5.55 -6.18
N VAL A 79 7.05 -6.66 -5.71
CA VAL A 79 7.27 -7.98 -6.31
C VAL A 79 6.84 -7.97 -7.77
N GLN A 80 5.72 -7.33 -8.06
CA GLN A 80 5.25 -7.18 -9.43
C GLN A 80 6.12 -6.23 -10.25
N ALA A 81 6.51 -5.08 -9.70
CA ALA A 81 7.40 -4.15 -10.40
C ALA A 81 8.74 -4.76 -10.80
N ILE A 82 9.36 -5.53 -9.90
CA ILE A 82 10.62 -6.24 -10.18
C ILE A 82 10.43 -7.24 -11.32
N LYS A 83 9.31 -7.97 -11.34
CA LYS A 83 9.03 -8.96 -12.36
C LYS A 83 8.69 -8.34 -13.72
N THR A 84 7.95 -7.24 -13.73
CA THR A 84 7.53 -6.57 -14.96
C THR A 84 8.62 -5.68 -15.56
N LYS A 85 9.69 -5.38 -14.81
CA LYS A 85 10.81 -4.54 -15.25
C LYS A 85 11.50 -5.05 -16.53
N ASP A 86 11.66 -6.37 -16.66
CA ASP A 86 12.30 -6.98 -17.84
C ASP A 86 11.28 -7.30 -18.97
N GLY A 87 10.08 -6.69 -18.92
CA GLY A 87 8.99 -6.98 -19.86
C GLY A 87 8.23 -8.27 -19.55
N GLY A 88 8.34 -8.79 -18.32
CA GLY A 88 7.61 -9.97 -17.85
C GLY A 88 6.14 -9.68 -17.55
N ASP A 89 5.30 -10.72 -17.63
CA ASP A 89 3.87 -10.60 -17.32
C ASP A 89 3.60 -10.51 -15.79
N PRO A 90 2.64 -9.68 -15.35
CA PRO A 90 2.24 -9.61 -13.96
C PRO A 90 1.64 -10.94 -13.49
N PHE A 91 1.76 -11.24 -12.18
CA PHE A 91 1.21 -12.48 -11.62
C PHE A 91 -0.32 -12.53 -11.65
N PHE A 92 -0.96 -11.42 -11.32
CA PHE A 92 -2.41 -11.32 -11.26
C PHE A 92 -2.89 -10.38 -12.35
N ILE A 93 -3.12 -10.93 -13.54
CA ILE A 93 -3.63 -10.16 -14.69
C ILE A 93 -5.08 -9.77 -14.40
N LEU A 94 -5.34 -8.46 -14.35
CA LEU A 94 -6.67 -7.90 -14.17
C LEU A 94 -7.37 -7.65 -15.50
N CYS A 95 -6.65 -7.08 -16.46
CA CYS A 95 -7.17 -6.72 -17.77
C CYS A 95 -6.07 -6.82 -18.81
N GLN A 96 -6.49 -6.84 -20.08
CA GLN A 96 -5.61 -6.82 -21.22
C GLN A 96 -6.04 -5.68 -22.16
N ARG A 97 -5.07 -5.04 -22.83
CA ARG A 97 -5.27 -3.86 -23.69
C ARG A 97 -4.53 -3.98 -25.01
N TYR A 98 -5.12 -3.40 -26.05
CA TYR A 98 -4.46 -3.24 -27.35
C TYR A 98 -3.44 -2.11 -27.34
N PRO A 99 -2.29 -2.26 -28.03
CA PRO A 99 -1.37 -1.18 -28.29
C PRO A 99 -1.97 -0.25 -29.36
N GLU A 100 -1.61 1.03 -29.30
CA GLU A 100 -1.94 2.00 -30.34
C GLU A 100 -1.42 1.50 -31.71
N GLY A 101 -2.22 1.67 -32.77
CA GLY A 101 -1.83 1.27 -34.14
C GLY A 101 -2.08 -0.20 -34.52
N SER A 102 -2.74 -0.99 -33.68
CA SER A 102 -3.09 -2.40 -33.96
C SER A 102 -4.22 -2.62 -34.98
N GLY A 103 -4.68 -1.58 -35.68
CA GLY A 103 -5.75 -1.65 -36.68
C GLY A 103 -7.17 -1.70 -36.11
N MET A 104 -7.33 -1.77 -34.78
CA MET A 104 -8.62 -1.84 -34.08
C MET A 104 -9.10 -0.48 -33.52
N GLY A 105 -8.64 0.63 -34.11
CA GLY A 105 -8.90 2.00 -33.63
C GLY A 105 -7.74 2.55 -32.79
N LYS A 106 -7.59 3.88 -32.77
CA LYS A 106 -6.42 4.59 -32.20
C LYS A 106 -6.49 4.76 -30.67
N SER A 107 -6.83 3.72 -29.91
CA SER A 107 -6.90 3.82 -28.45
C SER A 107 -6.62 2.49 -27.78
N PHE A 108 -6.01 2.54 -26.60
CA PHE A 108 -5.75 1.40 -25.70
C PHE A 108 -7.06 0.83 -25.14
N THR A 109 -7.89 0.24 -26.00
CA THR A 109 -9.21 -0.30 -25.64
C THR A 109 -9.06 -1.59 -24.83
N LYS A 110 -9.83 -1.72 -23.75
CA LYS A 110 -9.93 -2.94 -22.95
C LYS A 110 -10.51 -4.08 -23.79
N ILE A 111 -9.98 -5.29 -23.63
CA ILE A 111 -10.56 -6.49 -24.25
C ILE A 111 -11.84 -6.89 -23.49
N PRO A 112 -13.02 -6.87 -24.12
CA PRO A 112 -14.22 -7.43 -23.53
C PRO A 112 -14.17 -8.98 -23.57
N PRO A 113 -14.73 -9.67 -22.55
CA PRO A 113 -14.55 -11.12 -22.36
C PRO A 113 -15.09 -12.00 -23.49
N ASP A 114 -16.04 -11.50 -24.26
CA ASP A 114 -16.64 -12.16 -25.44
C ASP A 114 -15.67 -12.37 -26.60
N ILE A 115 -14.68 -11.49 -26.78
CA ILE A 115 -13.65 -11.64 -27.82
C ILE A 115 -12.66 -12.76 -27.48
N VAL A 116 -12.40 -12.98 -26.19
CA VAL A 116 -11.50 -14.05 -25.71
C VAL A 116 -12.12 -15.43 -25.89
N ASP A 117 -13.43 -15.54 -25.64
CA ASP A 117 -14.20 -16.79 -25.79
C ASP A 117 -14.46 -17.18 -27.26
N SER A 118 -14.30 -16.25 -28.19
CA SER A 118 -14.54 -16.46 -29.62
C SER A 118 -13.48 -17.32 -30.34
N GLY A 119 -12.51 -17.90 -29.61
CA GLY A 119 -11.49 -18.79 -30.19
C GLY A 119 -10.48 -18.11 -31.11
N MET A 120 -10.55 -16.78 -31.24
CA MET A 120 -9.53 -15.98 -31.92
C MET A 120 -8.35 -15.85 -30.94
N GLY A 121 -7.34 -16.70 -31.10
CA GLY A 121 -6.16 -16.72 -30.24
C GLY A 121 -5.60 -15.31 -30.01
N MET A 122 -5.22 -15.01 -28.76
CA MET A 122 -4.84 -13.65 -28.36
C MET A 122 -3.80 -13.06 -29.31
N PRO A 123 -4.02 -11.83 -29.84
CA PRO A 123 -3.07 -11.18 -30.72
C PRO A 123 -1.74 -10.94 -29.98
N LYS A 124 -0.62 -11.13 -30.67
CA LYS A 124 0.73 -11.18 -30.07
C LYS A 124 1.19 -9.91 -29.34
N ASN A 125 0.54 -8.77 -29.56
CA ASN A 125 1.01 -7.45 -29.08
C ASN A 125 0.16 -6.87 -27.95
N THR A 126 -0.56 -7.69 -27.18
CA THR A 126 -1.43 -7.22 -26.09
C THR A 126 -0.64 -6.87 -24.83
N TYR A 127 -0.95 -5.73 -24.22
CA TYR A 127 -0.43 -5.34 -22.91
C TYR A 127 -1.31 -5.91 -21.78
N LYS A 128 -0.68 -6.44 -20.72
CA LYS A 128 -1.39 -7.05 -19.59
C LYS A 128 -1.27 -6.16 -18.36
N ASP A 129 -2.40 -5.64 -17.88
CA ASP A 129 -2.48 -4.88 -16.63
C ASP A 129 -2.61 -5.84 -15.45
N GLY A 130 -1.82 -5.64 -14.40
CA GLY A 130 -1.83 -6.46 -13.20
C GLY A 130 -2.41 -5.78 -11.96
N PHE A 131 -2.82 -6.59 -10.96
CA PHE A 131 -3.22 -6.09 -9.65
C PHE A 131 -2.01 -5.58 -8.89
N MET A 132 -1.89 -4.27 -8.68
CA MET A 132 -0.71 -3.60 -8.10
C MET A 132 0.54 -3.62 -8.99
N ALA A 133 0.39 -3.91 -10.28
CA ALA A 133 1.48 -3.87 -11.25
C ALA A 133 1.66 -2.44 -11.78
N PRO A 134 2.88 -2.02 -12.13
CA PRO A 134 3.06 -0.79 -12.89
C PRO A 134 2.34 -0.87 -14.24
N PRO A 135 1.96 0.28 -14.83
CA PRO A 135 1.35 0.31 -16.16
C PRO A 135 2.29 -0.36 -17.17
N ALA A 136 1.72 -1.19 -18.05
CA ALA A 136 2.49 -1.96 -19.02
C ALA A 136 2.86 -1.09 -20.24
N GLY A 137 4.07 -1.28 -20.76
CA GLY A 137 4.56 -0.56 -21.94
C GLY A 137 5.30 0.75 -21.60
N PRO A 138 5.85 1.44 -22.62
CA PRO A 138 6.52 2.72 -22.44
C PRO A 138 5.52 3.81 -22.04
N ILE A 139 5.93 4.67 -21.10
CA ILE A 139 5.17 5.83 -20.62
C ILE A 139 5.72 7.05 -21.36
N ASP A 140 4.93 7.60 -22.28
CA ASP A 140 5.24 8.83 -23.01
C ASP A 140 4.19 9.90 -22.70
N GLN A 141 4.62 11.13 -22.45
CA GLN A 141 3.73 12.25 -22.15
C GLN A 141 3.06 12.82 -23.40
N ASN A 142 3.59 12.51 -24.60
CA ASN A 142 3.11 13.05 -25.87
C ASN A 142 2.19 12.07 -26.62
N GLU A 143 2.17 10.81 -26.22
CA GLU A 143 1.33 9.76 -26.81
C GLU A 143 0.31 9.26 -25.78
N VAL A 144 -0.75 8.61 -26.26
CA VAL A 144 -1.73 7.99 -25.36
C VAL A 144 -1.08 6.74 -24.78
N ASP A 145 -0.87 6.69 -23.47
CA ASP A 145 -0.25 5.57 -22.79
C ASP A 145 -1.23 4.84 -21.86
N VAL A 146 -0.80 3.71 -21.29
CA VAL A 146 -1.64 2.91 -20.38
C VAL A 146 -2.01 3.68 -19.12
N LEU A 147 -1.10 4.53 -18.62
CA LEU A 147 -1.34 5.36 -17.44
C LEU A 147 -2.39 6.43 -17.72
N GLY A 148 -2.26 7.18 -18.83
CA GLY A 148 -3.25 8.16 -19.28
C GLY A 148 -4.64 7.54 -19.46
N MET A 149 -4.71 6.30 -19.95
CA MET A 149 -5.97 5.55 -20.00
C MET A 149 -6.54 5.20 -18.63
N TRP A 150 -5.71 4.89 -17.64
CA TRP A 150 -6.19 4.65 -16.28
C TRP A 150 -6.83 5.93 -15.70
N HIS A 151 -6.20 7.09 -15.94
CA HIS A 151 -6.79 8.37 -15.59
C HIS A 151 -8.10 8.65 -16.36
N PHE A 152 -8.17 8.29 -17.64
CA PHE A 152 -9.39 8.47 -18.44
C PHE A 152 -10.54 7.57 -17.95
N GLU A 153 -10.28 6.30 -17.64
CA GLU A 153 -11.32 5.34 -17.29
C GLU A 153 -11.83 5.43 -15.85
N MET A 154 -10.91 5.74 -14.93
CA MET A 154 -11.25 5.84 -13.51
C MET A 154 -11.48 7.30 -13.10
N GLU A 155 -11.20 8.25 -13.99
CA GLU A 155 -11.35 9.68 -13.78
C GLU A 155 -10.75 10.07 -12.41
N HIS A 156 -11.55 10.73 -11.58
CA HIS A 156 -11.17 11.18 -10.25
C HIS A 156 -10.95 10.03 -9.25
N MET A 157 -11.53 8.84 -9.48
CA MET A 157 -11.43 7.72 -8.53
C MET A 157 -10.00 7.17 -8.43
N PHE A 158 -9.20 7.30 -9.48
CA PHE A 158 -7.81 6.86 -9.45
C PHE A 158 -6.95 7.73 -8.52
N GLU A 159 -7.08 9.05 -8.63
CA GLU A 159 -6.39 10.01 -7.76
C GLU A 159 -6.87 9.89 -6.31
N MET A 160 -8.19 9.80 -6.12
CA MET A 160 -8.76 9.64 -4.78
C MET A 160 -8.33 8.32 -4.14
N GLY A 161 -8.34 7.21 -4.89
CA GLY A 161 -7.86 5.91 -4.40
C GLY A 161 -6.38 5.96 -4.01
N THR A 162 -5.55 6.63 -4.83
CA THR A 162 -4.12 6.86 -4.52
C THR A 162 -3.97 7.69 -3.24
N LEU A 163 -4.75 8.76 -3.10
CA LEU A 163 -4.77 9.63 -1.92
C LEU A 163 -5.14 8.84 -0.65
N TYR A 164 -6.21 8.04 -0.68
CA TYR A 164 -6.60 7.22 0.47
C TYR A 164 -5.50 6.23 0.87
N CYS A 165 -4.83 5.61 -0.10
CA CYS A 165 -3.72 4.69 0.18
C CYS A 165 -2.49 5.42 0.77
N VAL A 166 -2.21 6.64 0.30
CA VAL A 166 -1.16 7.50 0.87
C VAL A 166 -1.50 7.89 2.29
N ILE A 167 -2.74 8.33 2.55
CA ILE A 167 -3.22 8.68 3.89
C ILE A 167 -3.11 7.47 4.83
N ALA A 168 -3.53 6.28 4.38
CA ALA A 168 -3.42 5.05 5.16
C ALA A 168 -1.96 4.72 5.51
N GLY A 169 -1.02 4.88 4.56
CA GLY A 169 0.40 4.73 4.82
C GLY A 169 0.91 5.71 5.87
N LEU A 170 0.64 7.01 5.69
CA LEU A 170 1.03 8.05 6.64
C LEU A 170 0.45 7.81 8.04
N LEU A 171 -0.80 7.35 8.13
CA LEU A 171 -1.41 6.94 9.40
C LEU A 171 -0.68 5.75 10.03
N ASN A 172 -0.22 4.78 9.25
CA ASN A 172 0.58 3.68 9.78
C ASN A 172 1.95 4.15 10.27
N LEU A 173 2.58 5.11 9.58
CA LEU A 173 3.81 5.73 10.06
C LEU A 173 3.63 6.40 11.43
N LEU A 174 2.50 7.10 11.62
CA LEU A 174 2.13 7.68 12.92
C LEU A 174 1.88 6.60 13.98
N ALA A 175 1.22 5.49 13.62
CA ALA A 175 1.01 4.37 14.54
C ALA A 175 2.33 3.69 14.96
N ILE A 176 3.29 3.54 14.03
CA ILE A 176 4.64 3.06 14.32
C ILE A 176 5.35 4.02 15.29
N TYR A 177 5.22 5.34 15.07
CA TYR A 177 5.79 6.35 15.95
C TYR A 177 5.18 6.34 17.36
N ASP A 178 3.84 6.18 17.50
CA ASP A 178 3.16 6.02 18.80
C ASP A 178 3.62 4.73 19.51
N ALA A 179 3.82 3.64 18.76
CA ALA A 179 4.36 2.40 19.30
C ALA A 179 5.81 2.55 19.78
N PHE A 180 6.63 3.38 19.11
CA PHE A 180 8.04 3.59 19.45
C PHE A 180 8.24 4.53 20.65
N THR A 181 7.57 5.69 20.64
CA THR A 181 7.73 6.73 21.69
C THR A 181 6.94 6.42 22.96
N GLY A 182 6.02 5.46 22.91
CA GLY A 182 5.12 5.17 24.02
C GLY A 182 3.92 6.12 24.00
N PRO A 183 2.91 5.87 24.86
CA PRO A 183 1.61 6.51 24.72
C PRO A 183 1.71 8.01 25.03
N ALA A 184 1.38 8.86 24.06
CA ALA A 184 1.32 10.31 24.24
C ALA A 184 0.34 10.74 25.35
N ILE A 185 -0.70 9.94 25.60
CA ILE A 185 -1.64 10.09 26.71
C ILE A 185 -1.52 8.88 27.63
N MET A 186 -0.90 9.08 28.80
CA MET A 186 -0.94 8.10 29.88
C MET A 186 -2.34 8.11 30.50
N THR A 187 -3.03 6.97 30.51
CA THR A 187 -4.26 6.84 31.29
C THR A 187 -3.95 7.00 32.79
N ALA A 188 -4.92 7.47 33.57
CA ALA A 188 -4.74 7.70 35.01
C ALA A 188 -4.16 6.47 35.74
N GLU A 189 -4.64 5.27 35.42
CA GLU A 189 -4.12 4.00 35.97
C GLU A 189 -2.65 3.74 35.63
N GLN A 190 -2.19 4.17 34.45
CA GLN A 190 -0.80 4.01 34.03
C GLN A 190 0.12 4.99 34.76
N LYS A 191 -0.40 6.18 35.05
CA LYS A 191 0.28 7.20 35.87
C LYS A 191 0.42 6.71 37.31
N GLU A 192 -0.64 6.17 37.88
CA GLU A 192 -0.66 5.59 39.23
C GLU A 192 0.31 4.40 39.36
N LYS A 193 0.33 3.48 38.38
CA LYS A 193 1.30 2.37 38.37
C LYS A 193 2.75 2.83 38.19
N ALA A 194 2.99 3.91 37.44
CA ALA A 194 4.32 4.50 37.28
C ALA A 194 4.79 5.18 38.58
N GLU A 195 3.90 5.89 39.27
CA GLU A 195 4.15 6.50 40.58
C GLU A 195 4.39 5.44 41.66
N ALA A 196 3.59 4.38 41.70
CA ALA A 196 3.79 3.25 42.60
C ALA A 196 5.14 2.55 42.37
N LYS A 197 5.58 2.40 41.12
CA LYS A 197 6.92 1.89 40.79
C LYS A 197 8.03 2.84 41.22
N LYS A 198 7.87 4.16 41.06
CA LYS A 198 8.84 5.16 41.54
C LYS A 198 9.00 5.08 43.07
N LYS A 199 7.90 5.02 43.82
CA LYS A 199 7.92 4.87 45.29
C LYS A 199 8.63 3.59 45.74
N LYS A 200 8.38 2.46 45.06
CA LYS A 200 9.02 1.18 45.39
C LYS A 200 10.53 1.19 45.11
N LYS A 201 10.96 1.94 44.09
CA LYS A 201 12.38 2.07 43.74
C LYS A 201 13.13 3.02 44.69
N SER A 202 12.46 4.06 45.21
CA SER A 202 13.04 4.96 46.21
C SER A 202 13.13 4.31 47.58
N SER A 203 12.18 3.46 47.97
CA SER A 203 12.27 2.73 49.25
C SER A 203 13.43 1.74 49.26
N THR A 204 13.61 0.97 48.19
CA THR A 204 14.72 -0.02 48.09
C THR A 204 16.10 0.63 47.96
N SER A 205 16.18 1.91 47.60
CA SER A 205 17.45 2.65 47.53
C SER A 205 17.86 3.30 48.86
N ASN A 206 16.95 3.40 49.83
CA ASN A 206 17.24 3.93 51.17
C ASN A 206 17.62 2.82 52.17
N ASP A 207 17.48 1.54 51.78
CA ASP A 207 17.79 0.36 52.61
C ASP A 207 19.18 -0.25 52.29
N ILE A 208 20.03 0.45 51.51
CA ILE A 208 21.43 0.13 51.21
C ILE A 208 22.30 1.29 51.69
#